data_AF-A0A914Z6W5-F1
#
_entry.id   AF-A0A914Z6W5-F1
#
_cell.length_a   1.000
_cell.length_b   1.000
_cell.length_c   1.000
_cell.angle_alpha   90.00
_cell.angle_beta   90.00
_cell.angle_gamma   90.00
#
_symmetry.space_group_name_H-M   'P 1'
#
loop_
_entity.id
_entity.type
_entity.pdbx_description
1 polymer ?
#
loop_
_entity_poly.entity_id
_entity_poly.type
_entity_poly.pdbx_seq_one_letter_code
_entity_poly.pdbx_strand_id
1 'polypeptide(L)'
;MLRLLLRGTIDNFKLRYLITDALGLSIPDLLNQLSINNFSLSSALRLAYETFESLEELHKINFIHRDIKPAAFAFGLKSLNTKLFLTHFGLAKKFRGSADAKLLAPRKTVPFMGTVKYASRTVHERGERSRKDDIESWVYMISELVDEKSLSWRKIVNRDEQNDPWEWEGLEEANEEAKKRKNNTCDSTQQVPED
;
A
#
# COMPACT_ATOMS: atom_id res chain seq x y z
N MET A 1 1.52 0.68 17.89
CA MET A 1 0.91 1.53 16.85
C MET A 1 2.00 2.39 16.24
N LEU A 2 2.11 2.44 14.92
CA LEU A 2 3.06 3.32 14.22
C LEU A 2 2.59 4.77 14.34
N ARG A 3 3.42 5.67 14.85
CA ARG A 3 3.04 7.06 15.08
C ARG A 3 3.53 7.97 13.96
N LEU A 4 2.67 8.91 13.58
CA LEU A 4 3.07 10.08 12.80
C LEU A 4 3.68 11.10 13.76
N LEU A 5 4.97 11.37 13.62
CA LEU A 5 5.72 12.30 14.47
C LEU A 5 5.65 13.72 13.91
N LEU A 6 5.80 13.87 12.59
CA LEU A 6 5.75 15.18 11.93
C LEU A 6 5.30 15.04 10.48
N ARG A 7 4.65 16.07 9.94
CA ARG A 7 4.39 16.21 8.50
C ARG A 7 4.47 17.67 8.12
N GLY A 8 4.87 17.96 6.89
CA GLY A 8 4.91 19.34 6.42
C GLY A 8 5.40 19.48 4.98
N THR A 9 5.59 20.73 4.59
CA THR A 9 6.20 21.12 3.33
C THR A 9 7.42 21.99 3.60
N ILE A 10 8.41 21.90 2.71
CA ILE A 10 9.54 22.82 2.68
C ILE A 10 9.47 23.52 1.33
N ASP A 11 8.85 24.70 1.32
CA ASP A 11 8.42 25.37 0.10
C ASP A 11 9.60 25.75 -0.81
N ASN A 12 10.71 26.19 -0.21
CA ASN A 12 11.96 26.53 -0.93
C ASN A 12 12.53 25.35 -1.73
N PHE A 13 12.27 24.11 -1.31
CA PHE A 13 12.71 22.89 -2.00
C PHE A 13 11.57 22.13 -2.67
N LYS A 14 10.33 22.66 -2.64
CA LYS A 14 9.09 21.98 -3.10
C LYS A 14 8.95 20.56 -2.54
N LEU A 15 9.46 20.33 -1.33
CA LEU A 15 9.52 19.00 -0.72
C LEU A 15 8.36 18.81 0.24
N ARG A 16 7.70 17.66 0.19
CA ARG A 16 6.74 17.22 1.20
C ARG A 16 7.36 16.10 2.02
N TYR A 17 7.19 16.15 3.33
CA TYR A 17 7.77 15.15 4.22
C TYR A 17 6.76 14.59 5.22
N LEU A 18 7.03 13.36 5.62
CA LEU A 18 6.32 12.60 6.65
C LEU A 18 7.39 11.95 7.52
N ILE A 19 7.39 12.24 8.82
CA ILE A 19 8.28 11.64 9.81
C ILE A 19 7.44 10.72 10.68
N THR A 20 7.80 9.45 10.75
CA THR A 20 7.13 8.43 11.56
C THR A 20 8.11 7.81 12.54
N ASP A 21 7.62 6.93 13.41
CA ASP A 21 8.52 6.03 14.14
C ASP A 21 9.42 5.26 13.17
N ALA A 22 10.69 5.08 13.58
CA ALA A 22 11.63 4.23 12.87
C ALA A 22 11.21 2.76 13.00
N LEU A 23 11.33 2.04 11.90
CA LEU A 23 11.07 0.60 11.81
C LEU A 23 12.39 -0.16 11.67
N GLY A 24 12.34 -1.44 12.01
CA GLY A 24 13.41 -2.40 11.79
C GLY A 24 13.37 -2.95 10.37
N LEU A 25 13.83 -4.19 10.23
CA LEU A 25 14.00 -4.86 8.95
C LEU A 25 12.65 -5.09 8.27
N SER A 26 12.60 -4.90 6.95
CA SER A 26 11.52 -5.44 6.13
C SER A 26 11.61 -6.97 6.01
N ILE A 27 10.56 -7.63 5.52
CA ILE A 27 10.60 -9.08 5.27
C ILE A 27 11.77 -9.47 4.34
N PRO A 28 12.01 -8.79 3.19
CA PRO A 28 13.20 -9.03 2.36
C PRO A 28 14.52 -8.79 3.09
N ASP A 29 14.62 -7.72 3.89
CA ASP A 29 15.86 -7.42 4.62
C ASP A 29 16.16 -8.52 5.65
N LEU A 30 15.13 -9.09 6.28
CA LEU A 30 15.29 -10.20 7.21
C LEU A 30 15.77 -11.48 6.50
N LEU A 31 15.21 -11.81 5.34
CA LEU A 31 15.66 -12.96 4.53
C LEU A 31 17.15 -12.79 4.14
N ASN A 32 17.51 -11.59 3.67
CA ASN A 32 18.89 -11.24 3.31
C ASN A 32 19.83 -11.35 4.52
N GLN A 33 19.44 -10.79 5.66
CA GLN A 33 20.24 -10.82 6.89
C GLN A 33 20.47 -12.26 7.39
N LEU A 34 19.46 -13.12 7.26
CA LEU A 34 19.56 -14.53 7.63
C LEU A 34 20.26 -15.39 6.56
N SER A 35 20.54 -14.83 5.38
CA SER A 35 21.09 -15.55 4.23
C SER A 35 20.25 -16.79 3.85
N ILE A 36 18.92 -16.65 3.93
CA ILE A 36 17.96 -17.69 3.54
C ILE A 36 17.08 -17.18 2.40
N ASN A 37 16.67 -18.09 1.52
CA ASN A 37 15.79 -17.75 0.41
C ASN A 37 14.31 -17.77 0.82
N ASN A 38 13.95 -18.59 1.81
CA ASN A 38 12.56 -18.83 2.20
C ASN A 38 12.46 -18.99 3.72
N PHE A 39 11.29 -18.69 4.27
CA PHE A 39 10.97 -19.02 5.65
C PHE A 39 10.57 -20.49 5.80
N SER A 40 10.69 -21.03 7.02
CA SER A 40 10.00 -22.29 7.35
C SER A 40 8.48 -22.11 7.22
N LEU A 41 7.74 -23.19 6.98
CA LEU A 41 6.27 -23.14 6.92
C LEU A 41 5.65 -22.48 8.17
N SER A 42 6.18 -22.80 9.36
CA SER A 42 5.73 -22.20 10.61
C SER A 42 5.91 -20.67 10.63
N SER A 43 7.10 -20.19 10.23
CA SER A 43 7.38 -18.75 10.17
C SER A 43 6.55 -18.06 9.08
N ALA A 44 6.40 -18.67 7.90
CA ALA A 44 5.61 -18.13 6.81
C ALA A 44 4.12 -18.00 7.20
N LEU A 45 3.54 -18.98 7.91
CA LEU A 45 2.17 -18.91 8.39
C LEU A 45 1.96 -17.85 9.49
N ARG A 46 2.94 -17.64 10.38
CA ARG A 46 2.91 -16.54 11.36
C ARG A 46 2.95 -15.18 10.68
N LEU A 47 3.81 -15.02 9.67
CA LEU A 47 3.85 -13.81 8.85
C LEU A 47 2.53 -13.62 8.10
N ALA A 48 1.94 -14.68 7.55
CA ALA A 48 0.64 -14.63 6.90
C ALA A 48 -0.43 -14.07 7.84
N TYR A 49 -0.50 -14.57 9.08
CA TYR A 49 -1.44 -14.08 10.09
C TYR A 49 -1.26 -12.57 10.37
N GLU A 50 -0.06 -12.13 10.75
CA GLU A 50 0.21 -10.73 11.11
C GLU A 50 0.02 -9.75 9.93
N THR A 51 0.45 -10.15 8.73
CA THR A 51 0.24 -9.34 7.52
C THR A 51 -1.23 -9.23 7.16
N PHE A 52 -2.01 -10.30 7.33
CA PHE A 52 -3.46 -10.29 7.07
C PHE A 52 -4.19 -9.38 8.05
N GLU A 53 -3.88 -9.44 9.35
CA GLU A 53 -4.45 -8.52 10.36
C GLU A 53 -4.18 -7.06 10.00
N SER A 54 -2.97 -6.75 9.54
CA SER A 54 -2.62 -5.39 9.09
C SER A 54 -3.48 -4.90 7.91
N LEU A 55 -3.82 -5.79 6.96
CA LEU A 55 -4.72 -5.47 5.84
C LEU A 55 -6.15 -5.27 6.31
N GLU A 56 -6.61 -6.11 7.23
CA GLU A 56 -7.94 -5.99 7.82
C GLU A 56 -8.11 -4.64 8.53
N GLU A 57 -7.13 -4.22 9.33
CA GLU A 57 -7.11 -2.91 9.98
C GLU A 57 -7.18 -1.75 8.97
N LEU A 58 -6.39 -1.82 7.89
CA LEU A 58 -6.42 -0.82 6.82
C LEU A 58 -7.80 -0.74 6.14
N HIS A 59 -8.41 -1.90 5.86
CA HIS A 59 -9.71 -1.99 5.20
C HIS A 59 -10.85 -1.51 6.11
N LYS A 60 -10.73 -1.72 7.43
CA LYS A 60 -11.67 -1.21 8.46
C LYS A 60 -11.72 0.32 8.48
N ILE A 61 -10.60 1.00 8.22
CA ILE A 61 -10.55 2.47 8.09
C ILE A 61 -10.84 2.98 6.67
N ASN A 62 -11.38 2.13 5.80
CA ASN A 62 -11.87 2.45 4.45
C ASN A 62 -10.78 2.74 3.40
N PHE A 63 -9.57 2.23 3.61
CA PHE A 63 -8.47 2.32 2.64
C PHE A 63 -8.15 0.96 2.03
N ILE A 64 -7.62 0.99 0.82
CA ILE A 64 -6.91 -0.12 0.17
C ILE A 64 -5.46 0.29 -0.06
N HIS A 65 -4.54 -0.65 0.01
CA HIS A 65 -3.10 -0.39 -0.08
C HIS A 65 -2.63 -0.22 -1.53
N ARG A 66 -3.10 -1.10 -2.43
CA ARG A 66 -2.80 -1.15 -3.87
C ARG A 66 -1.36 -1.52 -4.26
N ASP A 67 -0.48 -1.82 -3.30
CA ASP A 67 0.91 -2.31 -3.55
C ASP A 67 1.38 -3.29 -2.46
N ILE A 68 0.68 -4.40 -2.30
CA ILE A 68 1.03 -5.43 -1.31
C ILE A 68 2.22 -6.26 -1.82
N LYS A 69 3.27 -6.30 -1.01
CA LYS A 69 4.53 -7.02 -1.28
C LYS A 69 5.32 -7.20 0.01
N PRO A 70 6.29 -8.12 0.08
CA PRO A 70 7.09 -8.32 1.29
C PRO A 70 7.75 -7.05 1.83
N ALA A 71 8.26 -6.18 0.94
CA ALA A 71 8.90 -4.91 1.31
C ALA A 71 7.93 -3.88 1.94
N ALA A 72 6.61 -4.05 1.77
CA ALA A 72 5.62 -3.19 2.42
C ALA A 72 5.45 -3.50 3.91
N PHE A 73 6.06 -4.58 4.41
CA PHE A 73 5.98 -4.99 5.81
C PHE A 73 7.34 -4.95 6.48
N ALA A 74 7.41 -4.30 7.64
CA ALA A 74 8.63 -4.20 8.43
C ALA A 74 8.38 -4.42 9.92
N PHE A 75 9.36 -5.00 10.59
CA PHE A 75 9.31 -5.21 12.04
C PHE A 75 9.43 -3.89 12.79
N GLY A 76 8.85 -3.81 13.99
CA GLY A 76 9.13 -2.72 14.91
C GLY A 76 10.56 -2.76 15.45
N LEU A 77 10.93 -1.75 16.22
CA LEU A 77 12.19 -1.71 16.96
C LEU A 77 11.97 -1.98 18.46
N LYS A 78 13.06 -2.34 19.16
CA LYS A 78 13.08 -2.50 20.62
C LYS A 78 11.99 -3.47 21.09
N SER A 79 11.08 -3.04 21.96
CA SER A 79 9.98 -3.84 22.52
C SER A 79 8.92 -4.24 21.49
N LEU A 80 8.99 -3.74 20.25
CA LEU A 80 8.09 -4.07 19.15
C LEU A 80 8.76 -4.90 18.06
N ASN A 81 9.95 -5.46 18.30
CA ASN A 81 10.72 -6.22 17.31
C ASN A 81 10.06 -7.53 16.84
N THR A 82 8.99 -7.98 17.51
CA THR A 82 8.17 -9.13 17.09
C THR A 82 6.89 -8.71 16.39
N LYS A 83 6.56 -7.41 16.35
CA LYS A 83 5.37 -6.87 15.69
C LYS A 83 5.70 -6.42 14.28
N LEU A 84 4.84 -6.77 13.34
CA LEU A 84 4.95 -6.35 11.94
C LEU A 84 4.08 -5.10 11.70
N PHE A 85 4.57 -4.20 10.87
CA PHE A 85 3.89 -2.96 10.49
C PHE A 85 3.75 -2.88 8.98
N LEU A 86 2.55 -2.53 8.50
CA LEU A 86 2.31 -2.15 7.12
C LEU A 86 2.82 -0.73 6.85
N THR A 87 3.49 -0.54 5.72
CA THR A 87 4.19 0.67 5.30
C THR A 87 3.99 0.91 3.80
N HIS A 88 4.61 1.95 3.23
CA HIS A 88 4.53 2.25 1.78
C HIS A 88 3.13 2.66 1.27
N PHE A 89 2.40 3.45 2.06
CA PHE A 89 1.07 3.97 1.71
C PHE A 89 1.03 4.98 0.54
N GLY A 90 2.11 5.14 -0.24
CA GLY A 90 2.19 6.10 -1.34
C GLY A 90 1.14 5.84 -2.43
N LEU A 91 0.74 4.58 -2.61
CA LEU A 91 -0.34 4.18 -3.50
C LEU A 91 -1.66 3.93 -2.77
N ALA A 92 -1.78 4.13 -1.46
CA ALA A 92 -3.04 3.84 -0.77
C ALA A 92 -4.18 4.76 -1.25
N LYS A 93 -5.41 4.22 -1.31
CA LYS A 93 -6.60 4.96 -1.76
C LYS A 93 -7.80 4.64 -0.88
N LYS A 94 -8.56 5.67 -0.54
CA LYS A 94 -9.84 5.52 0.14
C LYS A 94 -10.86 4.94 -0.85
N PHE A 95 -11.55 3.85 -0.50
CA PHE A 95 -12.53 3.19 -1.39
C PHE A 95 -13.99 3.52 -1.06
N ARG A 96 -14.25 4.14 0.09
CA ARG A 96 -15.57 4.67 0.50
C ARG A 96 -15.42 5.89 1.41
N GLY A 97 -16.33 6.86 1.32
CA GLY A 97 -16.25 8.13 2.06
C GLY A 97 -16.41 8.00 3.58
N SER A 98 -17.35 7.17 4.03
CA SER A 98 -17.61 6.77 5.42
C SER A 98 -18.01 5.29 5.43
N ALA A 99 -18.20 4.69 6.62
CA ALA A 99 -18.59 3.28 6.75
C ALA A 99 -19.90 2.97 6.00
N ASP A 100 -20.86 3.91 6.04
CA ASP A 100 -22.20 3.80 5.44
C ASP A 100 -22.28 4.43 4.04
N ALA A 101 -21.20 5.06 3.56
CA ALA A 101 -21.19 5.63 2.22
C ALA A 101 -21.15 4.51 1.16
N LYS A 102 -21.87 4.75 0.04
CA LYS A 102 -21.72 3.92 -1.15
C LYS A 102 -20.26 3.86 -1.58
N LEU A 103 -19.88 2.71 -2.15
CA LEU A 103 -18.57 2.54 -2.77
C LEU A 103 -18.35 3.63 -3.82
N LEU A 104 -17.12 4.14 -3.91
CA LEU A 104 -16.76 5.05 -4.98
C LEU A 104 -16.95 4.35 -6.33
N ALA A 105 -17.55 5.05 -7.29
CA ALA A 105 -17.76 4.49 -8.62
C ALA A 105 -16.41 4.10 -9.25
N PRO A 106 -16.31 2.91 -9.86
CA PRO A 106 -15.08 2.49 -10.49
C PRO A 106 -14.76 3.39 -11.69
N ARG A 107 -13.49 3.78 -11.82
CA ARG A 107 -13.01 4.43 -13.04
C ARG A 107 -13.02 3.42 -14.20
N LYS A 108 -13.25 3.92 -15.41
CA LYS A 108 -13.29 3.09 -16.64
C LYS A 108 -11.95 2.40 -16.92
N THR A 109 -10.87 3.14 -16.75
CA THR A 109 -9.50 2.68 -16.94
C THR A 109 -8.65 3.24 -15.82
N VAL A 110 -7.72 2.43 -15.31
CA VAL A 110 -6.79 2.82 -14.26
C VAL A 110 -5.38 2.44 -14.71
N PRO A 111 -4.40 3.37 -14.64
CA PRO A 111 -3.00 3.05 -14.91
C PRO A 111 -2.49 1.90 -14.04
N PHE A 112 -1.64 1.08 -14.65
CA PHE A 112 -0.87 0.09 -13.90
C PHE A 112 0.08 0.84 -12.96
N MET A 113 0.05 0.48 -11.69
CA MET A 113 0.88 1.03 -10.62
C MET A 113 1.10 -0.07 -9.61
N GLY A 114 2.29 -0.08 -9.00
CA GLY A 114 2.68 -1.07 -8.00
C GLY A 114 3.55 -2.18 -8.58
N THR A 115 3.72 -3.25 -7.81
CA THR A 115 4.70 -4.29 -8.11
C THR A 115 4.13 -5.40 -8.98
N VAL A 116 4.59 -5.50 -10.24
CA VAL A 116 4.15 -6.47 -11.26
C VAL A 116 4.00 -7.89 -10.71
N LYS A 117 5.01 -8.40 -10.00
CA LYS A 117 5.03 -9.78 -9.48
C LYS A 117 3.79 -10.14 -8.64
N TYR A 118 3.28 -9.22 -7.84
CA TYR A 118 2.18 -9.45 -6.91
C TYR A 118 0.87 -8.77 -7.36
N ALA A 119 0.85 -8.10 -8.52
CA ALA A 119 -0.32 -7.38 -8.98
C ALA A 119 -1.50 -8.32 -9.23
N SER A 120 -2.70 -7.93 -8.79
CA SER A 120 -3.91 -8.71 -9.09
C SER A 120 -4.22 -8.69 -10.58
N ARG A 121 -5.00 -9.66 -11.07
CA ARG A 121 -5.46 -9.68 -12.47
C ARG A 121 -6.18 -8.39 -12.87
N THR A 122 -6.95 -7.81 -11.97
CA THR A 122 -7.64 -6.53 -12.20
C THR A 122 -6.66 -5.38 -12.45
N VAL A 123 -5.47 -5.40 -11.85
CA VAL A 123 -4.42 -4.40 -12.13
C VAL A 123 -3.88 -4.57 -13.55
N HIS A 124 -3.61 -5.80 -13.97
CA HIS A 124 -3.18 -6.10 -15.35
C HIS A 124 -4.25 -5.74 -16.39
N GLU A 125 -5.52 -5.90 -16.06
CA GLU A 125 -6.67 -5.52 -16.91
C GLU A 125 -6.99 -4.01 -16.87
N ARG A 126 -6.18 -3.20 -16.17
CA ARG A 126 -6.38 -1.75 -15.99
C ARG A 126 -7.74 -1.39 -15.36
N GLY A 127 -8.27 -2.27 -14.50
CA GLY A 127 -9.52 -2.07 -13.76
C GLY A 127 -9.36 -1.29 -12.46
N GLU A 128 -10.49 -0.84 -11.87
CA GLU A 128 -10.46 -0.21 -10.55
C GLU A 128 -10.21 -1.25 -9.46
N ARG A 129 -9.24 -0.93 -8.60
CA ARG A 129 -8.81 -1.80 -7.50
C ARG A 129 -9.76 -1.67 -6.31
N SER A 130 -9.95 -2.77 -5.62
CA SER A 130 -10.80 -2.93 -4.45
C SER A 130 -10.09 -3.76 -3.38
N ARG A 131 -10.76 -4.03 -2.26
CA ARG A 131 -10.22 -4.84 -1.17
C ARG A 131 -9.78 -6.24 -1.64
N LYS A 132 -10.49 -6.84 -2.60
CA LYS A 132 -10.15 -8.16 -3.12
C LYS A 132 -8.75 -8.18 -3.76
N ASP A 133 -8.32 -7.05 -4.30
CA ASP A 133 -7.07 -6.93 -5.04
C ASP A 133 -5.88 -6.90 -4.09
N ASP A 134 -6.01 -6.24 -2.92
CA ASP A 134 -5.01 -6.34 -1.84
C ASP A 134 -4.90 -7.79 -1.34
N ILE A 135 -6.02 -8.52 -1.21
CA ILE A 135 -6.03 -9.91 -0.76
C ILE A 135 -5.44 -10.85 -1.82
N GLU A 136 -5.72 -10.64 -3.11
CA GLU A 136 -5.13 -11.42 -4.20
C GLU A 136 -3.60 -11.26 -4.22
N SER A 137 -3.11 -10.01 -4.11
CA SER A 137 -1.69 -9.72 -3.97
C SER A 137 -1.07 -10.34 -2.71
N TRP A 138 -1.80 -10.33 -1.59
CA TRP A 138 -1.38 -10.99 -0.35
C TRP A 138 -1.26 -12.52 -0.53
N VAL A 139 -2.19 -13.17 -1.23
CA VAL A 139 -2.10 -14.61 -1.52
C VAL A 139 -0.84 -14.93 -2.33
N TYR A 140 -0.54 -14.13 -3.37
CA TYR A 140 0.69 -14.32 -4.15
C TYR A 140 1.95 -14.14 -3.30
N MET A 141 1.95 -13.13 -2.42
CA MET A 141 3.04 -12.89 -1.49
C MET A 141 3.25 -14.07 -0.53
N ILE A 142 2.20 -14.55 0.15
CA ILE A 142 2.32 -15.67 1.11
C ILE A 142 2.70 -16.96 0.41
N SER A 143 2.16 -17.22 -0.79
CA SER A 143 2.56 -18.35 -1.61
C SER A 143 4.07 -18.36 -1.86
N GLU A 144 4.65 -17.20 -2.25
CA GLU A 144 6.10 -17.09 -2.46
C GLU A 144 6.91 -17.23 -1.17
N LEU A 145 6.41 -16.73 -0.04
CA LEU A 145 7.09 -16.89 1.27
C LEU A 145 7.12 -18.35 1.75
N VAL A 146 6.11 -19.14 1.39
CA VAL A 146 6.04 -20.59 1.70
C VAL A 146 6.91 -21.39 0.72
N ASP A 147 6.81 -21.10 -0.58
CA ASP A 147 7.61 -21.72 -1.63
C ASP A 147 8.00 -20.66 -2.68
N GLU A 148 9.29 -20.36 -2.74
CA GLU A 148 9.91 -19.43 -3.69
C GLU A 148 9.58 -19.76 -5.16
N LYS A 149 9.22 -21.02 -5.46
CA LYS A 149 8.88 -21.49 -6.81
C LYS A 149 7.39 -21.47 -7.13
N SER A 150 6.53 -21.12 -6.17
CA SER A 150 5.08 -21.20 -6.32
C SER A 150 4.51 -20.22 -7.36
N LEU A 151 5.15 -19.07 -7.56
CA LEU A 151 4.77 -18.12 -8.60
C LEU A 151 5.45 -18.49 -9.92
N SER A 152 4.67 -19.02 -10.87
CA SER A 152 5.17 -19.44 -12.18
C SER A 152 5.76 -18.27 -13.00
N TRP A 153 5.30 -17.05 -12.76
CA TRP A 153 5.78 -15.82 -13.42
C TRP A 153 6.94 -15.11 -12.70
N ARG A 154 7.53 -15.69 -11.64
CA ARG A 154 8.53 -15.02 -10.80
C ARG A 154 9.78 -14.47 -11.52
N LYS A 155 10.12 -15.01 -12.69
CA LYS A 155 11.28 -14.61 -13.52
C LYS A 155 10.91 -13.70 -14.70
N ILE A 156 9.63 -13.39 -14.87
CA ILE A 156 9.17 -12.53 -15.95
C ILE A 156 9.46 -11.09 -15.53
N VAL A 157 10.36 -10.44 -16.27
CA VAL A 157 10.63 -9.01 -16.15
C VAL A 157 9.99 -8.35 -17.37
N ASN A 158 8.80 -7.77 -17.19
CA ASN A 158 8.17 -6.98 -18.24
C ASN A 158 8.96 -5.67 -18.37
N ARG A 159 9.85 -5.58 -19.36
CA ARG A 159 10.59 -4.35 -19.66
C ARG A 159 9.69 -3.24 -20.20
N ASP A 160 8.54 -3.59 -20.76
CA ASP A 160 7.65 -2.64 -21.42
C ASP A 160 6.66 -1.94 -20.45
N GLU A 161 6.40 -2.52 -19.28
CA GLU A 161 5.54 -1.89 -18.25
C GLU A 161 6.29 -0.90 -17.35
N GLN A 162 7.63 -1.02 -17.24
CA GLN A 162 8.48 -0.05 -16.52
C GLN A 162 8.71 1.27 -17.29
N ASN A 163 8.37 1.28 -18.58
CA ASN A 163 8.44 2.46 -19.45
C ASN A 163 7.03 2.95 -19.83
N ASP A 164 5.99 2.55 -19.10
CA ASP A 164 4.62 2.97 -19.40
C ASP A 164 4.47 4.50 -19.11
N PRO A 165 4.24 5.36 -20.14
CA PRO A 165 4.05 6.81 -19.93
C PRO A 165 2.93 7.13 -18.95
N TRP A 166 1.98 6.21 -18.77
CA TRP A 166 0.87 6.32 -17.83
C TRP A 166 1.28 6.28 -16.34
N GLU A 167 2.51 5.87 -16.01
CA GLU A 167 3.01 5.85 -14.61
C GLU A 167 3.13 7.29 -14.05
N TRP A 168 3.58 8.23 -14.88
CA TRP A 168 3.70 9.65 -14.52
C TRP A 168 2.36 10.40 -14.63
N GLU A 169 1.58 10.15 -15.67
CA GLU A 169 0.25 10.76 -15.85
C GLU A 169 -0.74 10.30 -14.77
N GLY A 170 -0.71 9.03 -14.38
CA GLY A 170 -1.54 8.50 -13.30
C GLY A 170 -1.21 9.08 -11.93
N LEU A 171 0.07 9.42 -11.68
CA LEU A 171 0.51 10.15 -10.50
C LEU A 171 0.01 11.60 -10.53
N GLU A 172 0.08 12.28 -11.68
CA GLU A 172 -0.42 13.65 -11.84
C GLU A 172 -1.94 13.74 -11.69
N GLU A 173 -2.71 12.87 -12.35
CA GLU A 173 -4.17 12.80 -12.22
C GLU A 173 -4.60 12.50 -10.77
N ALA A 174 -3.92 11.56 -10.09
CA ALA A 174 -4.20 11.27 -8.69
C ALA A 174 -3.87 12.48 -7.79
N ASN A 175 -2.83 13.25 -8.11
CA ASN A 175 -2.45 14.46 -7.40
C ASN A 175 -3.45 15.59 -7.66
N GLU A 176 -3.99 15.71 -8.88
CA GLU A 176 -5.04 16.65 -9.23
C GLU A 176 -6.38 16.33 -8.57
N GLU A 177 -6.80 15.06 -8.57
CA GLU A 177 -7.99 14.62 -7.84
C GLU A 177 -7.85 14.87 -6.34
N ALA A 178 -6.65 14.65 -5.78
CA ALA A 178 -6.37 14.94 -4.37
C ALA A 178 -6.40 16.46 -4.07
N LYS A 179 -5.93 17.30 -5.00
CA LYS A 179 -6.05 18.77 -4.91
C LYS A 179 -7.51 19.22 -4.97
N LYS A 180 -8.30 18.70 -5.92
CA LYS A 180 -9.73 18.99 -6.06
C LYS A 180 -10.51 18.62 -4.79
N ARG A 181 -10.18 17.48 -4.17
CA ARG A 181 -10.81 17.04 -2.91
C ARG A 181 -10.43 17.90 -1.71
N LYS A 182 -9.20 18.44 -1.66
CA LYS A 182 -8.77 19.38 -0.59
C LYS A 182 -9.45 20.75 -0.70
N ASN A 183 -9.68 21.24 -1.92
CA ASN A 183 -10.37 22.51 -2.11
C ASN A 183 -11.85 22.42 -1.70
N ASN A 184 -12.50 21.29 -1.96
CA ASN A 184 -13.90 21.09 -1.57
C ASN A 184 -14.11 20.90 -0.05
N THR A 185 -13.08 20.54 0.73
CA THR A 185 -13.19 20.46 2.19
C THR A 185 -12.94 21.79 2.90
N CYS A 186 -12.29 22.77 2.27
CA CYS A 186 -12.15 24.12 2.85
C CYS A 186 -13.43 24.96 2.74
N ASP A 187 -14.34 24.64 1.82
CA ASP A 187 -15.57 25.44 1.56
C ASP A 187 -16.76 25.10 2.48
N SER A 188 -16.61 24.18 3.45
CA SER A 188 -17.71 23.73 4.33
C SER A 188 -17.54 24.08 5.82
N THR A 189 -16.58 24.96 6.15
CA THR A 189 -16.45 25.50 7.52
C THR A 189 -16.55 27.01 7.50
N GLN A 190 -17.78 27.54 7.41
CA GLN A 190 -18.15 28.84 7.97
C GLN A 190 -19.67 29.01 7.93
N GLN A 191 -20.31 28.69 9.06
CA GLN A 191 -21.50 29.37 9.59
C GLN A 191 -21.78 28.79 10.99
N VAL A 192 -21.15 29.39 12.00
CA VAL A 192 -21.64 29.33 13.38
C VAL A 192 -22.21 30.72 13.66
N PRO A 193 -23.47 30.86 14.09
CA PRO A 193 -24.02 32.16 14.45
C PRO A 193 -23.41 32.64 15.78
N GLU A 194 -23.03 33.91 15.84
CA GLU A 194 -22.64 34.59 17.08
C GLU A 194 -23.90 34.98 17.87
N ASP A 195 -23.96 34.58 19.15
CA ASP A 195 -24.81 35.18 20.20
C ASP A 195 -23.97 36.14 21.04
#